data_AF-A0AAW2QZ78-F1
#
_entry.id   AF-A0AAW2QZ78-F1
#
_cell.length_a   1.000
_cell.length_b   1.000
_cell.length_c   1.000
_cell.angle_alpha   90.00
_cell.angle_beta   90.00
_cell.angle_gamma   90.00
#
_symmetry.space_group_name_H-M   'P 1'
#
loop_
_entity.id
_entity.type
_entity.pdbx_description
1 polymer ?
#
loop_
_entity_poly.entity_id
_entity_poly.type
_entity_poly.pdbx_seq_one_letter_code
_entity_poly.pdbx_strand_id
1 'polypeptide(L)'
;MPDTIVTSETSSKSSDFNSNSRIICRVCEKQFSQYTCPRCNTRYCSLHCYKSHSLRCTESFMRENVMEELQQLQPDEQSKSKMLDILKRFHEEEETDSLDEEESDSSLSEETIQKILSGGQISFDDLSVEEKETFPESCCHWRAQQID
;
A
#
# COMPACT_ATOMS: atom_id res chain seq x y z
N MET A 1 -29.37 41.26 -47.94
CA MET A 1 -28.22 42.07 -48.37
C MET A 1 -27.51 42.54 -47.11
N PRO A 2 -26.18 42.55 -47.07
CA PRO A 2 -25.24 41.42 -47.02
C PRO A 2 -24.37 41.52 -45.73
N ASP A 3 -23.46 40.64 -45.30
CA ASP A 3 -22.54 39.71 -45.95
C ASP A 3 -22.24 38.50 -45.06
N THR A 4 -22.12 37.36 -45.73
CA THR A 4 -21.38 36.17 -45.32
C THR A 4 -19.89 36.51 -45.19
N ILE A 5 -19.22 36.04 -44.12
CA ILE A 5 -17.77 35.84 -44.15
C ILE A 5 -17.48 34.38 -43.85
N VAL A 6 -17.08 33.68 -44.91
CA VAL A 6 -16.45 32.36 -44.93
C VAL A 6 -14.93 32.57 -45.09
N THR A 7 -14.15 31.56 -44.70
CA THR A 7 -12.70 31.31 -44.89
C THR A 7 -11.75 32.21 -44.09
N SER A 8 -10.82 31.66 -43.31
CA SER A 8 -9.67 30.89 -43.80
C SER A 8 -8.92 30.29 -42.59
N GLU A 9 -8.65 29.00 -42.61
CA GLU A 9 -7.34 28.40 -42.85
C GLU A 9 -6.38 28.43 -41.65
N THR A 10 -5.98 27.20 -41.33
CA THR A 10 -4.70 26.77 -40.77
C THR A 10 -3.56 27.79 -40.74
N SER A 11 -2.76 27.60 -39.69
CA SER A 11 -1.33 27.87 -39.55
C SER A 11 -0.93 29.01 -38.63
N SER A 12 -0.32 28.55 -37.53
CA SER A 12 0.90 29.10 -36.94
C SER A 12 0.74 30.22 -35.92
N LYS A 13 1.09 29.87 -34.68
CA LYS A 13 2.16 30.51 -33.87
C LYS A 13 2.35 29.66 -32.61
N SER A 14 3.27 28.70 -32.66
CA SER A 14 4.61 28.88 -32.07
C SER A 14 4.54 29.01 -30.55
N SER A 15 4.28 27.90 -29.86
CA SER A 15 4.80 27.75 -28.50
C SER A 15 6.30 27.53 -28.63
N ASP A 16 7.03 28.61 -28.42
CA ASP A 16 8.47 28.65 -28.20
C ASP A 16 8.88 27.71 -27.06
N PHE A 17 8.99 26.42 -27.35
CA PHE A 17 9.78 25.53 -26.53
C PHE A 17 11.23 25.65 -26.99
N ASN A 18 11.83 26.72 -26.50
CA ASN A 18 13.22 26.80 -26.07
C ASN A 18 14.22 26.11 -27.01
N SER A 19 14.98 26.90 -27.76
CA SER A 19 16.12 26.55 -28.60
C SER A 19 17.30 25.96 -27.81
N ASN A 20 17.04 25.00 -26.93
CA ASN A 20 17.98 24.15 -26.24
C ASN A 20 17.84 22.77 -26.85
N SER A 21 18.92 22.30 -27.48
CA SER A 21 19.16 20.91 -27.91
C SER A 21 18.05 19.94 -27.51
N ARG A 22 17.15 19.61 -28.44
CA ARG A 22 15.99 18.75 -28.16
C ARG A 22 16.50 17.38 -27.69
N ILE A 23 16.39 17.12 -26.39
CA ILE A 23 16.87 15.88 -25.79
C ILE A 23 15.90 14.76 -26.14
N ILE A 24 16.44 13.63 -26.59
CA ILE A 24 15.67 12.43 -26.91
C ILE A 24 15.19 11.75 -25.61
N CYS A 25 13.99 11.19 -25.63
CA CYS A 25 13.49 10.37 -24.52
C CYS A 25 14.42 9.19 -24.25
N ARG A 26 14.94 9.09 -23.02
CA ARG A 26 15.86 8.01 -22.59
C ARG A 26 15.17 6.67 -22.31
N VAL A 27 13.87 6.58 -22.54
CA VAL A 27 13.06 5.39 -22.25
C VAL A 27 12.65 4.70 -23.53
N CYS A 28 12.09 5.44 -24.49
CA CYS A 28 11.64 4.87 -25.76
C CYS A 28 12.53 5.23 -26.96
N GLU A 29 13.40 6.23 -26.83
CA GLU A 29 14.33 6.70 -27.87
C GLU A 29 13.69 7.08 -29.23
N LYS A 30 12.35 7.18 -29.28
CA LYS A 30 11.57 7.45 -30.50
C LYS A 30 11.22 8.91 -30.70
N GLN A 31 11.11 9.67 -29.61
CA GLN A 31 10.59 11.03 -29.61
C GLN A 31 11.40 11.92 -28.67
N PHE A 32 11.28 13.23 -28.87
CA PHE A 32 11.87 14.20 -27.96
C PHE A 32 11.20 14.14 -26.57
N SER A 33 12.01 14.29 -25.53
CA SER A 33 11.52 14.35 -24.16
C SER A 33 10.73 15.64 -23.93
N GLN A 34 9.58 15.53 -23.31
CA GLN A 34 8.75 16.66 -22.89
C GLN A 34 8.90 16.95 -21.38
N TYR A 35 9.31 15.93 -20.62
CA TYR A 35 9.31 15.96 -19.16
C TYR A 35 10.61 15.38 -18.59
N THR A 36 10.85 15.65 -17.31
CA THR A 36 12.00 15.18 -16.54
C THR A 36 11.56 14.60 -15.21
N CYS A 37 12.01 13.40 -14.86
CA CYS A 37 11.71 12.80 -13.55
C CYS A 37 12.40 13.61 -12.44
N PRO A 38 11.68 14.08 -11.39
CA PRO A 38 12.28 14.89 -10.32
C PRO A 38 13.21 14.10 -9.41
N ARG A 39 13.09 12.76 -9.35
CA ARG A 39 13.93 11.92 -8.49
C ARG A 39 15.27 11.54 -9.12
N CYS A 40 15.29 11.23 -10.41
CA CYS A 40 16.45 10.68 -11.10
C CYS A 40 16.87 11.47 -12.35
N ASN A 41 16.22 12.60 -12.62
CA ASN A 41 16.48 13.49 -13.75
C ASN A 41 16.37 12.84 -15.15
N THR A 42 15.76 11.65 -15.24
CA THR A 42 15.57 10.95 -16.52
C THR A 42 14.56 11.69 -17.40
N ARG A 43 14.89 11.84 -18.68
CA ARG A 43 14.09 12.55 -19.69
C ARG A 43 13.12 11.61 -20.39
N TYR A 44 11.82 11.93 -20.36
CA TYR A 44 10.77 11.10 -20.95
C TYR A 44 9.76 11.90 -21.79
N CYS A 45 9.09 11.23 -22.74
CA CYS A 45 8.16 11.89 -23.67
C CYS A 45 6.68 11.81 -23.25
N SER A 46 6.27 10.79 -22.48
CA SER A 46 4.86 10.54 -22.17
C SER A 46 4.69 9.80 -20.85
N LEU A 47 3.45 9.71 -20.36
CA LEU A 47 3.09 8.96 -19.15
C LEU A 47 3.49 7.49 -19.24
N HIS A 48 3.40 6.87 -20.43
CA HIS A 48 3.84 5.49 -20.61
C HIS A 48 5.34 5.34 -20.30
N CYS A 49 6.17 6.25 -20.83
CA CYS A 49 7.60 6.27 -20.53
C CYS A 49 7.89 6.63 -19.08
N TYR A 50 7.07 7.48 -18.45
CA TYR A 50 7.16 7.71 -17.00
C TYR A 50 6.87 6.43 -16.20
N LYS A 51 5.88 5.63 -16.58
CA LYS A 51 5.58 4.39 -15.84
C LYS A 51 6.65 3.31 -16.01
N SER A 52 7.37 3.29 -17.13
CA SER A 52 8.38 2.26 -17.43
C SER A 52 9.83 2.64 -17.14
N HIS A 53 10.16 3.91 -16.89
CA HIS A 53 11.57 4.33 -16.76
C HIS A 53 12.31 3.75 -15.54
N SER A 54 11.64 3.63 -14.39
CA SER A 54 12.25 3.14 -13.15
C SER A 54 11.17 2.78 -12.13
N LEU A 55 11.12 1.50 -11.74
CA LEU A 55 10.19 1.01 -10.72
C LEU A 55 10.39 1.73 -9.38
N ARG A 56 11.65 2.00 -8.99
CA ARG A 56 11.93 2.74 -7.75
C ARG A 56 11.32 4.15 -7.75
N CYS A 57 11.39 4.86 -8.88
CA CYS A 57 10.86 6.23 -8.95
C CYS A 57 9.33 6.25 -8.97
N THR A 58 8.72 5.32 -9.70
CA THR A 58 7.26 5.25 -9.85
C THR A 58 6.59 4.68 -8.61
N GLU A 59 7.12 3.60 -8.04
CA GLU A 59 6.59 2.99 -6.83
C GLU A 59 6.68 3.93 -5.63
N SER A 60 7.84 4.58 -5.41
CA SER A 60 7.99 5.55 -4.32
C SER A 60 6.96 6.67 -4.44
N PHE A 61 6.69 7.15 -5.65
CA PHE A 61 5.69 8.22 -5.88
C PHE A 61 4.27 7.74 -5.63
N MET A 62 3.92 6.55 -6.12
CA MET A 62 2.60 5.97 -5.88
C MET A 62 2.39 5.69 -4.39
N ARG A 63 3.40 5.14 -3.71
CA ARG A 63 3.35 4.85 -2.28
C ARG A 63 3.19 6.11 -1.45
N GLU A 64 3.99 7.14 -1.70
CA GLU A 64 3.91 8.42 -0.99
C GLU A 64 2.52 9.04 -1.13
N ASN A 65 1.99 9.11 -2.36
CA ASN A 65 0.65 9.67 -2.58
C ASN A 65 -0.45 8.86 -1.87
N VAL A 66 -0.39 7.52 -1.92
CA VAL A 66 -1.38 6.67 -1.25
C VAL A 66 -1.28 6.83 0.27
N MET A 67 -0.06 6.87 0.83
CA MET A 67 0.13 7.07 2.27
C MET A 67 -0.35 8.45 2.71
N GLU A 68 -0.11 9.49 1.93
CA GLU A 68 -0.58 10.85 2.21
C GLU A 68 -2.11 10.92 2.22
N GLU A 69 -2.78 10.32 1.25
CA GLU A 69 -4.26 10.23 1.22
C GLU A 69 -4.81 9.43 2.40
N LEU A 70 -4.20 8.30 2.75
CA LEU A 70 -4.59 7.50 3.92
C LEU A 70 -4.42 8.26 5.24
N GLN A 71 -3.39 9.11 5.35
CA GLN A 71 -3.19 9.98 6.51
C GLN A 71 -4.27 11.06 6.59
N GLN A 72 -4.79 11.55 5.46
CA GLN A 72 -5.90 12.50 5.46
C GLN A 72 -7.23 11.83 5.86
N LEU A 73 -7.38 10.53 5.59
CA LEU A 73 -8.54 9.72 5.96
C LEU A 73 -8.52 9.23 7.43
N GLN A 74 -7.73 9.85 8.31
CA GLN A 74 -7.64 9.42 9.71
C GLN A 74 -9.04 9.33 10.37
N PRO A 75 -9.37 8.18 11.00
CA PRO A 75 -10.65 7.98 11.65
C PRO A 75 -10.83 9.00 12.76
N ASP A 76 -12.04 9.58 12.86
CA ASP A 76 -12.39 10.48 13.95
C ASP A 76 -12.31 9.75 15.30
N GLU A 77 -12.04 10.48 16.39
CA GLU A 77 -11.89 9.87 17.72
C GLU A 77 -13.15 9.09 18.16
N GLN A 78 -14.35 9.44 17.67
CA GLN A 78 -15.56 8.65 17.97
C GLN A 78 -15.55 7.32 17.24
N SER A 79 -15.12 7.27 15.97
CA SER A 79 -15.00 6.02 15.22
C SER A 79 -13.97 5.08 15.84
N LYS A 80 -12.84 5.60 16.34
CA LYS A 80 -11.87 4.82 17.12
C LYS A 80 -12.49 4.30 18.42
N SER A 81 -13.18 5.15 19.18
CA SER A 81 -13.83 4.75 20.42
C SER A 81 -14.90 3.68 20.21
N LYS A 82 -15.70 3.78 19.14
CA LYS A 82 -16.70 2.76 18.78
C LYS A 82 -16.04 1.44 18.41
N MET A 83 -14.92 1.48 17.68
CA MET A 83 -14.17 0.28 17.33
C MET A 83 -13.61 -0.41 18.58
N LEU A 84 -13.03 0.35 19.52
CA LEU A 84 -12.55 -0.17 20.80
C LEU A 84 -13.69 -0.76 21.64
N ASP A 85 -14.85 -0.12 21.66
CA ASP A 85 -16.03 -0.63 22.36
C ASP A 85 -16.53 -1.96 21.78
N ILE A 86 -16.56 -2.09 20.44
CA ILE A 86 -16.91 -3.35 19.78
C ILE A 86 -15.92 -4.46 20.16
N LEU A 87 -14.61 -4.17 20.11
CA LEU A 87 -13.56 -5.14 20.47
C LEU A 87 -13.70 -5.58 21.94
N LYS A 88 -13.99 -4.64 22.83
CA LYS A 88 -14.20 -4.91 24.25
C LYS A 88 -15.41 -5.82 24.48
N ARG A 89 -16.52 -5.55 23.80
CA ARG A 89 -17.73 -6.38 23.88
C ARG A 89 -17.50 -7.82 23.41
N PHE A 90 -16.77 -8.01 22.32
CA PHE A 90 -16.44 -9.36 21.84
C PHE A 90 -15.65 -10.17 22.88
N HIS A 91 -14.66 -9.55 23.53
CA HIS A 91 -13.85 -10.21 24.54
C HIS A 91 -14.66 -10.49 25.83
N GLU A 92 -15.56 -9.60 26.21
CA GLU A 92 -16.46 -9.79 27.36
C GLU A 92 -17.49 -10.90 27.08
N GLU A 93 -18.04 -10.98 25.86
CA GLU A 93 -18.99 -12.03 25.47
C GLU A 93 -18.32 -13.42 25.50
N GLU A 94 -17.06 -13.53 25.05
CA GLU A 94 -16.27 -14.77 25.09
C GLU A 94 -15.93 -15.23 26.52
N GLU A 95 -15.71 -14.29 27.44
CA GLU A 95 -15.48 -14.56 28.87
C GLU A 95 -16.76 -14.95 29.64
N THR A 96 -17.94 -14.54 29.17
CA THR A 96 -19.22 -14.86 29.83
C THR A 96 -19.87 -16.18 29.39
N ASP A 97 -19.48 -16.73 28.23
CA ASP A 97 -19.91 -18.06 27.75
C ASP A 97 -19.05 -19.20 28.34
N SER A 98 -18.02 -18.86 29.13
CA SER A 98 -17.06 -19.78 29.76
C SER A 98 -17.21 -19.86 31.29
N LEU A 99 -18.40 -19.56 31.82
CA LEU A 99 -18.72 -19.67 33.26
C LEU A 99 -19.45 -20.97 33.66
N ASP A 100 -19.13 -22.10 33.02
CA ASP A 100 -19.46 -23.43 33.55
C ASP A 100 -18.48 -24.50 33.04
N GLU A 101 -17.23 -24.43 33.49
CA GLU A 101 -16.39 -25.57 33.92
C GLU A 101 -14.92 -25.12 34.03
N GLU A 102 -14.29 -25.51 35.14
CA GLU A 102 -12.88 -25.28 35.44
C GLU A 102 -11.95 -25.98 34.44
N GLU A 103 -11.51 -25.31 33.37
CA GLU A 103 -10.16 -25.51 32.80
C GLU A 103 -9.78 -24.37 31.84
N SER A 104 -8.62 -23.77 32.11
CA SER A 104 -7.92 -22.83 31.24
C SER A 104 -7.60 -23.47 29.88
N ASP A 105 -8.37 -23.17 28.82
CA ASP A 105 -8.13 -23.76 27.49
C ASP A 105 -8.02 -22.76 26.32
N SER A 106 -7.26 -21.67 26.48
CA SER A 106 -6.57 -20.98 25.35
C SER A 106 -5.69 -19.78 25.77
N SER A 107 -5.17 -19.74 27.00
CA SER A 107 -4.20 -18.71 27.38
C SER A 107 -2.82 -19.13 26.90
N LEU A 108 -2.22 -18.34 26.00
CA LEU A 108 -0.79 -18.42 25.75
C LEU A 108 -0.03 -18.42 27.09
N SER A 109 1.11 -19.11 27.12
CA SER A 109 2.01 -19.12 28.26
C SER A 109 2.38 -17.68 28.65
N GLU A 110 2.45 -17.40 29.95
CA GLU A 110 2.68 -16.06 30.46
C GLU A 110 4.00 -15.45 29.94
N GLU A 111 5.00 -16.30 29.68
CA GLU A 111 6.27 -15.93 29.04
C GLU A 111 6.09 -15.41 27.61
N THR A 112 5.21 -16.05 26.82
CA THR A 112 4.89 -15.63 25.45
C THR A 112 4.17 -14.28 25.44
N ILE A 113 3.21 -14.08 26.36
CA ILE A 113 2.49 -12.80 26.50
C ILE A 113 3.45 -11.66 26.82
N GLN A 114 4.39 -11.87 27.76
CA GLN A 114 5.39 -10.85 28.11
C GLN A 114 6.34 -10.54 26.94
N LYS A 115 6.66 -11.53 26.10
CA LYS A 115 7.49 -11.35 24.90
C LYS A 115 6.77 -10.50 23.84
N ILE A 116 5.45 -10.63 23.68
CA ILE A 116 4.63 -9.79 22.77
C ILE A 116 4.60 -8.34 23.26
N LEU A 117 4.30 -8.14 24.55
CA LEU A 117 4.15 -6.81 25.13
C LEU A 117 5.46 -6.02 25.14
N SER A 118 6.59 -6.72 25.19
CA SER A 118 7.92 -6.13 25.04
C SER A 118 8.36 -5.90 23.58
N GLY A 119 7.50 -6.24 22.61
CA GLY A 119 7.77 -6.06 21.17
C GLY A 119 8.70 -7.10 20.56
N GLY A 120 8.88 -8.25 21.21
CA GLY A 120 9.67 -9.36 20.70
C GLY A 120 8.97 -10.10 19.56
N GLN A 121 9.75 -10.64 18.63
CA GLN A 121 9.26 -11.63 17.67
C GLN A 121 9.09 -12.99 18.38
N ILE A 122 7.98 -13.67 18.09
CA ILE A 122 7.71 -15.04 18.53
C ILE A 122 7.87 -15.95 17.32
N SER A 123 8.70 -16.99 17.45
CA SER A 123 8.81 -18.09 16.52
C SER A 123 7.85 -19.22 16.90
N PHE A 124 7.50 -20.08 15.93
CA PHE A 124 6.82 -21.34 16.22
C PHE A 124 7.55 -22.15 17.29
N ASP A 125 8.89 -22.14 17.27
CA ASP A 125 9.70 -22.87 18.25
C ASP A 125 9.57 -22.33 19.68
N ASP A 126 9.13 -21.07 19.85
CA ASP A 126 8.99 -20.40 21.15
C ASP A 126 7.70 -20.80 21.89
N LEU A 127 6.76 -21.48 21.22
CA LEU A 127 5.50 -21.95 21.81
C LEU A 127 5.70 -23.29 22.52
N SER A 128 5.00 -23.51 23.63
CA SER A 128 4.98 -24.80 24.33
C SER A 128 4.38 -25.91 23.44
N VAL A 129 4.61 -27.17 23.80
CA VAL A 129 4.09 -28.31 23.02
C VAL A 129 2.57 -28.33 23.06
N GLU A 130 1.96 -27.96 24.19
CA GLU A 130 0.52 -27.85 24.33
C GLU A 130 -0.05 -26.70 23.48
N GLU A 131 0.62 -25.54 23.45
CA GLU A 131 0.24 -24.37 22.63
C GLU A 131 0.33 -24.65 21.12
N LYS A 132 1.22 -25.55 20.71
CA LYS A 132 1.40 -25.96 19.31
C LYS A 132 0.29 -26.89 18.82
N GLU A 133 -0.32 -27.68 19.70
CA GLU A 133 -1.37 -28.64 19.36
C GLU A 133 -2.73 -27.94 19.19
N THR A 134 -2.99 -26.86 19.93
CA THR A 134 -4.19 -26.00 19.77
C THR A 134 -4.14 -25.13 18.51
N PHE A 135 -2.98 -25.05 17.84
CA PHE A 135 -2.85 -24.34 16.57
C PHE A 135 -3.63 -25.09 15.49
N PRO A 136 -4.66 -24.47 14.86
CA PRO A 136 -5.47 -25.17 13.87
C PRO A 136 -4.59 -25.69 12.71
N GLU A 137 -4.69 -26.99 12.41
CA GLU A 137 -3.98 -27.65 11.29
C GLU A 137 -4.17 -26.93 9.93
N SER A 138 -5.18 -26.05 9.84
CA SER A 138 -5.42 -25.15 8.71
C SER A 138 -4.23 -24.22 8.39
N CYS A 139 -3.37 -23.91 9.36
CA CYS A 139 -2.13 -23.15 9.11
C CYS A 139 -1.04 -24.01 8.45
N CYS A 140 -1.01 -25.32 8.70
CA CYS A 140 -0.05 -26.24 8.07
C CYS A 140 -0.38 -26.48 6.58
N HIS A 141 -1.65 -26.36 6.17
CA HIS A 141 -2.04 -26.53 4.77
C HIS A 141 -1.44 -25.47 3.83
N TRP A 142 -1.22 -24.24 4.31
CA TRP A 142 -0.57 -23.18 3.52
C TRP A 142 0.92 -23.43 3.26
N ARG A 143 1.58 -24.30 4.02
CA ARG A 143 3.01 -24.60 3.84
C ARG A 143 3.27 -25.75 2.86
N ALA A 144 2.26 -26.53 2.51
CA ALA A 144 2.38 -27.62 1.55
C ALA A 144 2.28 -27.17 0.08
N GLN A 145 1.81 -25.94 -0.21
CA GLN A 145 1.69 -25.44 -1.59
C GLN A 145 2.87 -24.54 -2.02
N GLN A 146 3.98 -24.52 -1.28
CA GLN A 146 5.20 -23.79 -1.66
C GLN A 146 6.42 -24.70 -1.87
N ILE A 147 6.17 -26.00 -2.09
CA ILE A 147 7.13 -26.93 -2.70
C ILE A 147 6.38 -27.72 -3.79
N ASP A 148 6.07 -27.02 -4.88
CA ASP A 148 5.99 -27.57 -6.24
C ASP A 148 6.33 -26.44 -7.23
#